data_AF-A0A7X4KKI2-F1
#
_entry.id   AF-A0A7X4KKI2-F1
#
_cell.length_a   1.000
_cell.length_b   1.000
_cell.length_c   1.000
_cell.angle_alpha   90.00
_cell.angle_beta   90.00
_cell.angle_gamma   90.00
#
_symmetry.space_group_name_H-M   'P 1'
#
loop_
_entity.id
_entity.type
_entity.pdbx_description
1 polymer ?
#
loop_
_entity_poly.entity_id
_entity_poly.type
_entity_poly.pdbx_seq_one_letter_code
_entity_poly.pdbx_strand_id
1 'polypeptide(L)'
;MIKEENKMSLKKNKFFLNLGLALISAAYASQSVAADLYAQLERDGNTFKIASNFSMTPPAPSSEKGFLLSSWPFKASNLDPAFDTKRFECVINSATKSDGCEKYRNNENSFVYVNTLSSFYGKTPDERRNIENRGGSAAGENAKAVAGGVLALPFLVVASPLLLLGQATKTETKKWVEFNHEEFMKAQEAGIKNSGFSSKEDFFKFQVNASKVFDNLNKTNLDQLAWLNGAVKKEREALRDYVNVGIEVNSYSFSPSKFVIPQLEIKQDLVAFESSNGAAIKQYYDDQYRDFAASLEADRIKLRPAYEAKLKQIEAAEKERLAQEIVAEKERIKQEKIANEQRRLALAKEAARLESFRKTLKVGEDTFCGPVIEVKYPMIKVAISAPLPGFASETWLKSNQVFPSEYGCRNVNGKLSPLHYF
;
A
#
# COMPACT_ATOMS: atom_id res chain seq x y z
N MET A 1 -33.84 24.76 12.67
CA MET A 1 -33.32 23.87 13.72
C MET A 1 -33.60 22.38 13.45
N ILE A 2 -33.67 21.92 12.18
CA ILE A 2 -33.95 20.51 11.81
C ILE A 2 -33.11 20.11 10.58
N LYS A 3 -31.79 20.35 10.59
CA LYS A 3 -30.94 19.99 9.44
C LYS A 3 -29.58 19.36 9.78
N GLU A 4 -29.30 19.05 11.05
CA GLU A 4 -28.00 18.49 11.45
C GLU A 4 -27.99 16.99 11.82
N GLU A 5 -29.13 16.35 12.04
CA GLU A 5 -29.11 14.95 12.55
C GLU A 5 -28.78 13.88 11.49
N ASN A 6 -28.88 14.17 10.18
CA ASN A 6 -28.64 13.16 9.15
C ASN A 6 -27.18 12.95 8.73
N LYS A 7 -26.22 13.74 9.24
CA LYS A 7 -24.78 13.55 8.92
C LYS A 7 -24.05 12.58 9.85
N MET A 8 -24.63 12.19 10.98
CA MET A 8 -23.94 11.36 11.98
C MET A 8 -24.13 9.84 11.77
N SER A 9 -25.16 9.42 11.03
CA SER A 9 -25.46 8.00 10.78
C SER A 9 -24.54 7.36 9.72
N LEU A 10 -24.15 8.11 8.68
CA LEU A 10 -23.30 7.59 7.59
C LEU A 10 -21.83 7.36 7.97
N LYS A 11 -21.34 7.95 9.07
CA LYS A 11 -19.96 7.70 9.55
C LYS A 11 -19.81 6.41 10.36
N LYS A 12 -20.87 5.93 11.03
CA LYS A 12 -20.81 4.70 11.83
C LYS A 12 -20.76 3.44 10.96
N ASN A 13 -21.43 3.41 9.81
CA ASN A 13 -21.41 2.22 8.94
C ASN A 13 -20.09 2.00 8.18
N LYS A 14 -19.28 3.04 7.93
CA LYS A 14 -17.94 2.85 7.35
C LYS A 14 -16.91 2.32 8.35
N PHE A 15 -17.12 2.54 9.65
CA PHE A 15 -16.21 2.06 10.69
C PHE A 15 -16.35 0.55 10.93
N PHE A 16 -17.59 0.02 10.88
CA PHE A 16 -17.83 -1.41 11.05
C PHE A 16 -17.48 -2.27 9.81
N LEU A 17 -17.57 -1.72 8.60
CA LEU A 17 -17.18 -2.47 7.40
C LEU A 17 -15.65 -2.70 7.28
N ASN A 18 -14.84 -1.76 7.79
CA ASN A 18 -13.37 -1.91 7.79
C ASN A 18 -12.86 -2.81 8.91
N LEU A 19 -13.59 -2.96 10.02
CA LEU A 19 -13.23 -3.89 11.09
C LEU A 19 -13.56 -5.35 10.72
N GLY A 20 -14.61 -5.56 9.93
CA GLY A 20 -15.01 -6.89 9.45
C GLY A 20 -14.07 -7.51 8.41
N LEU A 21 -13.40 -6.69 7.58
CA LEU A 21 -12.42 -7.19 6.61
C LEU A 21 -11.05 -7.54 7.23
N ALA A 22 -10.70 -6.94 8.37
CA ALA A 22 -9.45 -7.21 9.07
C ALA A 22 -9.46 -8.53 9.87
N LEU A 23 -10.65 -9.07 10.20
CA LEU A 23 -10.78 -10.31 10.98
C LEU A 23 -10.94 -11.57 10.11
N ILE A 24 -11.39 -11.44 8.86
CA ILE A 24 -11.53 -12.59 7.93
C ILE A 24 -10.18 -12.99 7.30
N SER A 25 -9.18 -12.11 7.34
CA SER A 25 -7.81 -12.40 6.88
C SER A 25 -6.94 -13.14 7.91
N ALA A 26 -7.40 -13.29 9.17
CA ALA A 26 -6.65 -13.97 10.23
C ALA A 26 -6.89 -15.49 10.32
N ALA A 27 -7.87 -16.04 9.58
CA ALA A 27 -8.24 -17.46 9.63
C ALA A 27 -7.61 -18.34 8.54
N TYR A 28 -6.86 -17.74 7.60
CA TYR A 28 -5.85 -18.50 6.87
C TYR A 28 -4.60 -18.55 7.75
N ALA A 29 -4.64 -19.40 8.78
CA ALA A 29 -3.44 -19.95 9.36
C ALA A 29 -2.72 -20.69 8.22
N SER A 30 -1.90 -19.92 7.50
CA SER A 30 -0.85 -20.45 6.66
C SER A 30 -0.13 -21.45 7.55
N GLN A 31 -0.21 -22.73 7.19
CA GLN A 31 0.85 -23.64 7.57
C GLN A 31 2.08 -22.99 6.95
N SER A 32 2.79 -22.19 7.74
CA SER A 32 4.04 -21.59 7.31
C SER A 32 4.89 -22.78 6.93
N VAL A 33 5.13 -22.93 5.63
CA VAL A 33 6.04 -23.95 5.12
C VAL A 33 7.34 -23.64 5.83
N ALA A 34 7.72 -24.51 6.76
CA ALA A 34 8.86 -24.29 7.63
C ALA A 34 10.07 -23.92 6.75
N ALA A 35 10.84 -22.89 7.11
CA ALA A 35 11.97 -22.45 6.29
C ALA A 35 12.83 -23.64 5.83
N ASP A 36 12.97 -23.79 4.50
CA ASP A 36 13.83 -24.81 3.92
C ASP A 36 15.28 -24.50 4.29
N LEU A 37 15.88 -25.39 5.07
CA LEU A 37 17.30 -25.32 5.41
C LEU A 37 18.09 -26.19 4.45
N TYR A 38 19.19 -25.63 3.97
CA TYR A 38 20.14 -26.29 3.09
C TYR A 38 21.43 -26.52 3.86
N ALA A 39 21.86 -27.78 3.88
CA ALA A 39 23.17 -28.17 4.38
C ALA A 39 24.11 -28.40 3.19
N GLN A 40 25.41 -28.42 3.45
CA GLN A 40 26.43 -28.64 2.44
C GLN A 40 27.29 -29.82 2.86
N LEU A 41 27.45 -30.79 1.97
CA LEU A 41 28.36 -31.91 2.18
C LEU A 41 29.73 -31.53 1.62
N GLU A 42 30.76 -31.58 2.46
CA GLU A 42 32.14 -31.27 2.09
C GLU A 42 33.02 -32.49 2.29
N ARG A 43 34.05 -32.59 1.46
CA ARG A 43 35.06 -33.63 1.59
C ARG A 43 35.99 -33.32 2.76
N ASP A 44 36.26 -34.33 3.59
CA ASP A 44 37.17 -34.24 4.73
C ASP A 44 38.18 -35.38 4.67
N GLY A 45 39.25 -35.20 3.87
CA GLY A 45 40.17 -36.29 3.54
C GLY A 45 39.48 -37.43 2.80
N ASN A 46 39.44 -38.61 3.44
CA ASN A 46 38.80 -39.82 2.89
C ASN A 46 37.33 -39.98 3.32
N THR A 47 36.80 -39.03 4.09
CA THR A 47 35.41 -39.05 4.56
C THR A 47 34.68 -37.78 4.09
N PHE A 48 33.45 -37.62 4.57
CA PHE A 48 32.65 -36.44 4.33
C PHE A 48 32.22 -35.83 5.67
N LYS A 49 32.03 -34.52 5.69
CA LYS A 49 31.44 -33.77 6.81
C LYS A 49 30.37 -32.84 6.29
N ILE A 50 29.48 -32.38 7.16
CA ILE A 50 28.60 -31.26 6.81
C ILE A 50 29.36 -29.98 7.11
N ALA A 51 29.28 -29.00 6.20
CA ALA A 51 29.76 -27.65 6.44
C ALA A 51 29.19 -27.10 7.76
N SER A 52 29.92 -26.21 8.43
CA SER A 52 29.56 -25.76 9.78
C SER A 52 28.25 -24.97 9.84
N ASN A 53 27.68 -24.53 8.72
CA ASN A 53 26.54 -23.62 8.68
C ASN A 53 25.40 -24.13 7.79
N PHE A 54 24.17 -23.83 8.20
CA PHE A 54 23.00 -23.92 7.31
C PHE A 54 22.86 -22.67 6.45
N SER A 55 22.37 -22.87 5.22
CA SER A 55 21.88 -21.80 4.36
C SER A 55 20.35 -21.81 4.33
N MET A 56 19.73 -20.63 4.36
CA MET A 56 18.29 -20.46 4.12
C MET A 56 17.96 -20.27 2.63
N THR A 57 18.96 -19.96 1.82
CA THR A 57 18.78 -19.76 0.39
C THR A 57 19.20 -21.03 -0.33
N PRO A 58 18.39 -21.55 -1.27
CA PRO A 58 18.86 -22.62 -2.12
C PRO A 58 20.16 -22.20 -2.80
N PRO A 59 21.11 -23.12 -2.98
CA PRO A 59 22.31 -22.84 -3.76
C PRO A 59 21.90 -22.29 -5.13
N ALA A 60 22.62 -21.27 -5.61
CA ALA A 60 22.39 -20.78 -6.96
C ALA A 60 22.57 -21.96 -7.95
N PRO A 61 21.70 -22.09 -8.98
CA PRO A 61 21.89 -23.11 -9.99
C PRO A 61 23.26 -22.90 -10.64
N SER A 62 24.19 -23.82 -10.39
CA SER A 62 25.53 -23.75 -10.95
C SER A 62 25.46 -23.94 -12.46
N SER A 63 26.27 -23.18 -13.21
CA SER A 63 26.42 -23.32 -14.67
C SER A 63 26.96 -24.70 -15.05
N GLU A 64 27.74 -25.30 -14.16
CA GLU A 64 28.06 -26.72 -14.20
C GLU A 64 26.94 -27.46 -13.51
N LYS A 65 26.21 -28.33 -14.22
CA LYS A 65 25.30 -29.32 -13.59
C LYS A 65 26.05 -29.86 -12.38
N GLY A 66 25.52 -29.78 -11.16
CA GLY A 66 26.22 -29.85 -9.85
C GLY A 66 27.03 -31.13 -9.50
N PHE A 67 27.59 -31.79 -10.49
CA PHE A 67 28.38 -33.01 -10.50
C PHE A 67 29.86 -32.77 -10.14
N LEU A 68 30.41 -31.58 -10.43
CA LEU A 68 31.83 -31.24 -10.19
C LEU A 68 32.02 -30.22 -9.07
N LEU A 69 31.09 -30.18 -8.11
CA LEU A 69 31.18 -29.28 -6.98
C LEU A 69 32.21 -29.78 -5.96
N SER A 70 32.92 -28.87 -5.30
CA SER A 70 33.73 -29.17 -4.12
C SER A 70 32.88 -29.35 -2.85
N SER A 71 31.62 -28.89 -2.90
CA SER A 71 30.63 -28.95 -1.85
C SER A 71 29.26 -29.24 -2.45
N TRP A 72 28.56 -30.24 -1.94
CA TRP A 72 27.27 -30.68 -2.48
C TRP A 72 26.14 -30.23 -1.57
N PRO A 73 25.35 -29.21 -1.98
CA PRO A 73 24.24 -28.74 -1.18
C PRO A 73 23.06 -29.72 -1.22
N PHE A 74 22.40 -29.91 -0.09
CA PHE A 74 21.23 -30.77 0.05
C PHE A 74 20.21 -30.18 1.00
N LYS A 75 18.94 -30.56 0.82
CA LYS A 75 17.85 -30.17 1.70
C LYS A 75 17.99 -30.90 3.02
N ALA A 76 18.14 -30.16 4.10
CA ALA A 76 18.34 -30.76 5.42
C ALA A 76 17.09 -31.50 5.92
N SER A 77 15.90 -31.21 5.38
CA SER A 77 14.62 -31.83 5.76
C SER A 77 14.44 -33.27 5.26
N ASN A 78 15.05 -33.62 4.13
CA ASN A 78 14.85 -34.93 3.50
C ASN A 78 16.11 -35.53 2.85
N LEU A 79 17.25 -34.84 2.96
CA LEU A 79 18.54 -35.19 2.36
C LEU A 79 18.57 -35.18 0.83
N ASP A 80 17.52 -34.69 0.16
CA ASP A 80 17.54 -34.60 -1.30
C ASP A 80 18.63 -33.62 -1.76
N PRO A 81 19.36 -33.92 -2.85
CA PRO A 81 20.23 -32.97 -3.51
C PRO A 81 19.48 -31.66 -3.81
N ALA A 82 20.11 -30.52 -3.47
CA ALA A 82 19.55 -29.20 -3.73
C ALA A 82 20.05 -28.61 -5.06
N PHE A 83 20.45 -29.47 -6.00
CA PHE A 83 20.96 -29.13 -7.31
C PHE A 83 20.44 -30.14 -8.34
N ASP A 84 20.57 -29.81 -9.64
CA ASP A 84 20.09 -30.69 -10.69
C ASP A 84 20.96 -31.94 -10.82
N THR A 85 20.39 -33.09 -10.47
CA THR A 85 21.02 -34.41 -10.59
C THR A 85 20.56 -35.18 -11.83
N LYS A 86 19.82 -34.53 -12.74
CA LYS A 86 19.39 -35.15 -13.99
C LYS A 86 20.60 -35.62 -14.79
N ARG A 87 20.57 -36.90 -15.12
CA ARG A 87 21.55 -37.49 -16.04
C ARG A 87 21.56 -36.76 -17.38
N PHE A 88 22.69 -36.81 -18.06
CA PHE A 88 22.83 -36.26 -19.40
C PHE A 88 23.79 -37.07 -20.24
N GLU A 89 23.64 -36.94 -21.55
CA GLU A 89 24.49 -37.60 -22.51
C GLU A 89 25.78 -36.80 -22.71
N CYS A 90 26.92 -37.48 -22.80
CA CYS A 90 28.18 -36.95 -23.29
C CYS A 90 28.66 -37.81 -24.46
N VAL A 91 29.35 -37.19 -25.42
CA VAL A 91 29.75 -37.83 -26.67
C VAL A 91 31.26 -37.93 -26.74
N ILE A 92 31.76 -39.12 -27.04
CA ILE A 92 33.16 -39.38 -27.37
C ILE A 92 33.23 -39.51 -28.89
N ASN A 93 33.91 -38.57 -29.54
CA ASN A 93 34.09 -38.59 -30.99
C ASN A 93 35.54 -39.00 -31.31
N SER A 94 35.68 -40.23 -31.80
CA SER A 94 36.98 -40.82 -32.11
C SER A 94 37.62 -40.19 -33.36
N ALA A 95 36.81 -39.63 -34.28
CA ALA A 95 37.30 -39.00 -35.50
C ALA A 95 37.95 -37.63 -35.22
N THR A 96 37.35 -36.83 -34.34
CA THR A 96 37.88 -35.53 -33.91
C THR A 96 38.80 -35.61 -32.69
N LYS A 97 38.95 -36.80 -32.10
CA LYS A 97 39.64 -37.04 -30.82
C LYS A 97 39.09 -36.19 -29.66
N SER A 98 37.82 -35.79 -29.72
CA SER A 98 37.17 -35.03 -28.65
C SER A 98 36.42 -35.96 -27.71
N ASP A 99 36.69 -35.88 -26.42
CA ASP A 99 35.99 -36.63 -25.38
C ASP A 99 35.15 -35.68 -24.51
N GLY A 100 33.87 -35.54 -24.84
CA GLY A 100 32.94 -34.72 -24.06
C GLY A 100 32.66 -35.27 -22.66
N CYS A 101 33.10 -36.50 -22.35
CA CYS A 101 32.96 -37.14 -21.05
C CYS A 101 34.21 -37.02 -20.17
N GLU A 102 35.34 -36.56 -20.71
CA GLU A 102 36.66 -36.59 -20.06
C GLU A 102 36.62 -35.98 -18.66
N LYS A 103 36.01 -34.80 -18.52
CA LYS A 103 35.90 -34.08 -17.24
C LYS A 103 35.04 -34.77 -16.17
N TYR A 104 34.30 -35.82 -16.52
CA TYR A 104 33.46 -36.59 -15.59
C TYR A 104 34.05 -37.98 -15.28
N ARG A 105 35.09 -38.41 -15.99
CA ARG A 105 35.79 -39.66 -15.69
C ARG A 105 36.61 -39.49 -14.41
N ASN A 106 36.80 -40.57 -13.66
CA ASN A 106 37.59 -40.58 -12.42
C ASN A 106 37.08 -39.62 -11.32
N ASN A 107 35.80 -39.23 -11.41
CA ASN A 107 35.10 -38.39 -10.44
C ASN A 107 34.10 -39.21 -9.62
N GLU A 108 34.37 -40.50 -9.41
CA GLU A 108 33.53 -41.38 -8.57
C GLU A 108 33.47 -40.84 -7.13
N ASN A 109 34.56 -40.20 -6.71
CA ASN A 109 34.68 -39.45 -5.46
C ASN A 109 33.72 -38.25 -5.33
N SER A 110 33.12 -37.82 -6.45
CA SER A 110 32.13 -36.75 -6.55
C SER A 110 30.73 -37.29 -6.86
N PHE A 111 30.51 -38.59 -6.63
CA PHE A 111 29.26 -39.30 -6.91
C PHE A 111 28.90 -39.33 -8.41
N VAL A 112 29.87 -39.13 -9.30
CA VAL A 112 29.65 -39.06 -10.75
C VAL A 112 30.11 -40.35 -11.42
N TYR A 113 29.23 -40.95 -12.20
CA TYR A 113 29.51 -42.15 -12.98
C TYR A 113 29.28 -41.91 -14.47
N VAL A 114 30.19 -42.44 -15.29
CA VAL A 114 30.05 -42.44 -16.75
C VAL A 114 29.72 -43.85 -17.23
N ASN A 115 28.46 -44.08 -17.58
CA ASN A 115 27.92 -45.38 -17.96
C ASN A 115 27.71 -45.48 -19.47
N THR A 116 27.83 -46.70 -20.01
CA THR A 116 27.58 -46.96 -21.45
C THR A 116 26.09 -47.09 -21.76
N LEU A 117 25.32 -47.61 -20.80
CA LEU A 117 23.87 -47.74 -20.89
C LEU A 117 23.24 -46.73 -19.94
N SER A 118 22.10 -46.16 -20.33
CA SER A 118 21.29 -45.36 -19.42
C SER A 118 20.73 -46.31 -18.35
N SER A 119 20.97 -46.04 -17.07
CA SER A 119 20.40 -46.89 -16.02
C SER A 119 18.86 -46.80 -16.03
N PHE A 120 18.17 -47.86 -15.62
CA PHE A 120 16.71 -47.81 -15.39
C PHE A 120 16.36 -47.10 -14.06
N TYR A 121 17.38 -46.64 -13.34
CA TYR A 121 17.28 -45.93 -12.08
C TYR A 121 16.82 -44.50 -12.36
N GLY A 122 15.65 -44.11 -11.85
CA GLY A 122 14.99 -42.82 -12.13
C GLY A 122 15.92 -41.59 -12.11
N LYS A 123 15.59 -40.58 -12.93
CA LYS A 123 16.43 -39.40 -13.21
C LYS A 123 16.47 -38.39 -12.07
N THR A 124 15.55 -38.48 -11.11
CA THR A 124 15.45 -37.58 -9.95
C THR A 124 15.17 -38.36 -8.67
N PRO A 125 15.41 -37.78 -7.48
CA PRO A 125 15.01 -38.39 -6.21
C PRO A 125 13.52 -38.78 -6.16
N ASP A 126 12.64 -37.95 -6.70
CA ASP A 126 11.19 -38.22 -6.76
C ASP A 126 10.85 -39.39 -7.68
N GLU A 127 11.47 -39.47 -8.86
CA GLU A 127 11.28 -40.59 -9.77
C GLU A 127 11.73 -41.91 -9.12
N ARG A 128 12.83 -41.88 -8.34
CA ARG A 128 13.34 -43.04 -7.61
C ARG A 128 12.38 -43.49 -6.50
N ARG A 129 11.93 -42.57 -5.64
CA ARG A 129 10.92 -42.86 -4.61
C ARG A 129 9.66 -43.48 -5.23
N ASN A 130 9.22 -42.96 -6.37
CA ASN A 130 8.06 -43.49 -7.08
C ASN A 130 8.28 -44.89 -7.66
N ILE A 131 9.48 -45.20 -8.15
CA ILE A 131 9.83 -46.54 -8.64
C ILE A 131 9.91 -47.54 -7.48
N GLU A 132 10.56 -47.17 -6.37
CA GLU A 132 10.66 -48.02 -5.16
C GLU A 132 9.28 -48.30 -4.57
N ASN A 133 8.45 -47.28 -4.42
CA ASN A 133 7.08 -47.42 -3.90
C ASN A 133 6.21 -48.29 -4.83
N ARG A 134 6.39 -48.23 -6.16
CA ARG A 134 5.68 -49.10 -7.12
C ARG A 134 6.20 -50.53 -7.10
N GLY A 135 7.51 -50.74 -6.91
CA GLY A 135 8.12 -52.06 -6.78
C GLY A 135 7.66 -52.82 -5.53
N GLY A 136 7.38 -52.10 -4.44
CA GLY A 136 6.83 -52.67 -3.21
C GLY A 136 5.38 -53.16 -3.31
N SER A 137 4.57 -52.59 -4.21
CA SER A 137 3.17 -53.01 -4.40
C SER A 137 3.01 -54.18 -5.36
N ALA A 138 3.92 -54.38 -6.32
CA ALA A 138 3.87 -55.53 -7.24
C ALA A 138 4.47 -56.83 -6.65
N ALA A 139 5.31 -56.73 -5.62
CA ALA A 139 5.85 -57.87 -4.89
C ALA A 139 5.06 -58.24 -3.61
N GLY A 140 3.97 -57.51 -3.33
CA GLY A 140 3.26 -57.48 -2.04
C GLY A 140 2.15 -58.53 -1.82
N GLU A 141 1.95 -59.50 -2.70
CA GLU A 141 1.01 -60.61 -2.43
C GLU A 141 1.67 -61.92 -1.97
N ASN A 142 3.01 -62.04 -2.00
CA ASN A 142 3.69 -63.29 -1.61
C ASN A 142 4.74 -63.19 -0.48
N ALA A 143 4.85 -62.07 0.23
CA ALA A 143 5.87 -61.90 1.27
C ALA A 143 5.35 -61.30 2.59
N LYS A 144 4.38 -61.98 3.23
CA LYS A 144 4.17 -61.88 4.67
C LYS A 144 4.98 -62.97 5.38
N ALA A 145 6.30 -62.84 5.37
CA ALA A 145 7.19 -63.50 6.33
C ALA A 145 8.57 -62.84 6.25
N VAL A 146 9.19 -62.66 7.42
CA VAL A 146 10.51 -62.07 7.66
C VAL A 146 10.52 -60.55 7.85
N ALA A 147 10.24 -60.17 9.08
CA ALA A 147 10.78 -58.95 9.68
C ALA A 147 12.32 -59.05 9.75
N GLY A 148 13.01 -57.95 9.42
CA GLY A 148 14.44 -57.78 9.64
C GLY A 148 15.32 -58.41 8.56
N GLY A 149 15.71 -57.63 7.55
CA GLY A 149 16.70 -58.09 6.58
C GLY A 149 16.85 -57.13 5.41
N VAL A 150 18.04 -56.56 5.29
CA VAL A 150 18.55 -55.83 4.13
C VAL A 150 18.29 -56.64 2.85
N LEU A 151 17.34 -56.23 2.02
CA LEU A 151 17.22 -56.73 0.66
C LEU A 151 18.18 -55.96 -0.24
N ALA A 152 19.46 -56.32 -0.14
CA ALA A 152 20.41 -56.13 -1.21
C ALA A 152 20.07 -57.13 -2.32
N LEU A 153 19.29 -56.71 -3.32
CA LEU A 153 19.24 -57.42 -4.60
C LEU A 153 20.39 -56.88 -5.46
N PRO A 154 21.47 -57.65 -5.72
CA PRO A 154 22.45 -57.26 -6.69
C PRO A 154 21.84 -57.45 -8.08
N PHE A 155 21.33 -56.38 -8.69
CA PHE A 155 21.09 -56.37 -10.13
C PHE A 155 22.45 -56.33 -10.84
N LEU A 156 23.08 -57.50 -10.91
CA LEU A 156 24.20 -57.79 -11.80
C LEU A 156 23.65 -57.76 -13.24
N VAL A 157 23.66 -56.59 -13.87
CA VAL A 157 23.55 -56.48 -15.32
C VAL A 157 24.87 -56.96 -15.91
N VAL A 158 25.06 -58.26 -15.99
CA VAL A 158 26.09 -58.88 -16.83
C VAL A 158 25.62 -58.71 -18.28
N ALA A 159 25.86 -57.53 -18.84
CA ALA A 159 25.77 -57.35 -20.28
C ALA A 159 26.92 -58.17 -20.90
N SER A 160 26.56 -59.25 -21.60
CA SER A 160 27.48 -60.07 -22.38
C SER A 160 28.42 -59.20 -23.25
N PRO A 161 29.74 -59.46 -23.26
CA PRO A 161 30.70 -58.77 -24.13
C PRO A 161 30.41 -58.94 -25.64
N LEU A 162 29.52 -59.86 -26.02
CA LEU A 162 29.27 -60.27 -27.40
C LEU A 162 28.32 -59.36 -28.21
N LEU A 163 27.63 -58.40 -27.60
CA LEU A 163 26.77 -57.45 -28.33
C LEU A 163 27.50 -56.22 -28.89
N LEU A 164 28.82 -56.11 -28.72
CA LEU A 164 29.62 -54.93 -29.14
C LEU A 164 30.38 -55.09 -30.48
N LEU A 165 30.36 -56.26 -31.12
CA LEU A 165 31.16 -56.52 -32.32
C LEU A 165 30.51 -56.08 -33.65
N GLY A 166 29.31 -55.49 -33.63
CA GLY A 166 28.55 -55.14 -34.85
C GLY A 166 28.45 -53.65 -35.23
N GLN A 167 29.07 -52.70 -34.50
CA GLN A 167 28.93 -51.25 -34.76
C GLN A 167 30.26 -50.51 -35.02
N ALA A 168 31.19 -51.14 -35.76
CA ALA A 168 32.55 -50.61 -36.00
C ALA A 168 32.66 -49.44 -37.01
N THR A 169 31.61 -48.62 -37.21
CA THR A 169 31.71 -47.40 -38.05
C THR A 169 31.08 -46.16 -37.44
N LYS A 170 30.57 -46.21 -36.20
CA LYS A 170 30.10 -44.99 -35.54
C LYS A 170 31.31 -44.24 -34.99
N THR A 171 31.62 -43.11 -35.61
CA THR A 171 32.64 -42.16 -35.16
C THR A 171 32.34 -41.56 -33.79
N GLU A 172 31.11 -41.74 -33.28
CA GLU A 172 30.64 -41.22 -32.00
C GLU A 172 30.11 -42.33 -31.08
N THR A 173 30.66 -42.38 -29.86
CA THR A 173 30.15 -43.21 -28.76
C THR A 173 29.45 -42.31 -27.75
N LYS A 174 28.15 -42.53 -27.57
CA LYS A 174 27.34 -41.84 -26.56
C LYS A 174 27.52 -42.54 -25.21
N LYS A 175 27.75 -41.76 -24.15
CA LYS A 175 27.78 -42.22 -22.76
C LYS A 175 26.81 -41.39 -21.93
N TRP A 176 26.43 -41.92 -20.77
CA TRP A 176 25.55 -41.26 -19.82
C TRP A 176 26.32 -40.87 -18.57
N VAL A 177 26.29 -39.59 -18.22
CA VAL A 177 26.79 -39.09 -16.94
C VAL A 177 25.64 -39.11 -15.95
N GLU A 178 25.81 -39.84 -14.86
CA GLU A 178 24.76 -40.08 -13.85
C GLU A 178 25.28 -39.76 -12.44
N PHE A 179 24.40 -39.22 -11.60
CA PHE A 179 24.70 -38.91 -10.19
C PHE A 179 24.29 -40.10 -9.31
N ASN A 180 25.22 -40.64 -8.54
CA ASN A 180 24.99 -41.77 -7.66
C ASN A 180 24.41 -41.31 -6.33
N HIS A 181 23.07 -41.29 -6.27
CA HIS A 181 22.36 -40.85 -5.08
C HIS A 181 22.52 -41.82 -3.90
N GLU A 182 22.78 -43.12 -4.13
CA GLU A 182 22.94 -44.08 -3.02
C GLU A 182 24.23 -43.79 -2.25
N GLU A 183 25.34 -43.60 -2.98
CA GLU A 183 26.60 -43.20 -2.36
C GLU A 183 26.54 -41.80 -1.76
N PHE A 184 25.82 -40.87 -2.41
CA PHE A 184 25.60 -39.54 -1.85
C PHE A 184 24.85 -39.62 -0.51
N MET A 185 23.78 -40.42 -0.42
CA MET A 185 23.04 -40.63 0.83
C MET A 185 23.92 -41.25 1.93
N LYS A 186 24.74 -42.25 1.59
CA LYS A 186 25.70 -42.84 2.54
C LYS A 186 26.73 -41.81 3.00
N ALA A 187 27.20 -40.96 2.10
CA ALA A 187 28.13 -39.88 2.41
C ALA A 187 27.49 -38.79 3.28
N GLN A 188 26.22 -38.47 3.06
CA GLN A 188 25.44 -37.57 3.93
C GLN A 188 25.29 -38.15 5.33
N GLU A 189 24.94 -39.43 5.47
CA GLU A 189 24.82 -40.08 6.79
C GLU A 189 26.16 -40.12 7.54
N ALA A 190 27.26 -40.41 6.83
CA ALA A 190 28.61 -40.28 7.38
C ALA A 190 28.93 -38.84 7.79
N GLY A 191 28.56 -37.86 6.96
CA GLY A 191 28.74 -36.43 7.22
C GLY A 191 27.96 -35.95 8.45
N ILE A 192 26.71 -36.38 8.60
CA ILE A 192 25.86 -36.11 9.78
C ILE A 192 26.56 -36.63 11.05
N LYS A 193 27.04 -37.87 11.03
CA LYS A 193 27.74 -38.48 12.15
C LYS A 193 29.06 -37.78 12.46
N ASN A 194 29.83 -37.40 11.44
CA ASN A 194 31.10 -36.69 11.58
C ASN A 194 30.91 -35.25 12.09
N SER A 195 29.75 -34.65 11.85
CA SER A 195 29.33 -33.38 12.46
C SER A 195 28.87 -33.56 13.93
N GLY A 196 28.92 -34.81 14.41
CA GLY A 196 28.69 -35.27 15.78
C GLY A 196 27.23 -35.38 16.19
N PHE A 197 26.30 -35.50 15.24
CA PHE A 197 24.95 -35.97 15.58
C PHE A 197 25.01 -37.47 15.88
N SER A 198 24.20 -37.94 16.84
CA SER A 198 24.19 -39.35 17.22
C SER A 198 23.51 -40.23 16.16
N SER A 199 22.53 -39.66 15.46
CA SER A 199 21.80 -40.30 14.36
C SER A 199 21.24 -39.28 13.34
N LYS A 200 20.66 -39.80 12.26
CA LYS A 200 19.93 -39.03 11.26
C LYS A 200 18.66 -38.40 11.82
N GLU A 201 17.96 -39.08 12.72
CA GLU A 201 16.78 -38.58 13.40
C GLU A 201 17.10 -37.38 14.29
N ASP A 202 18.25 -37.40 14.97
CA ASP A 202 18.71 -36.26 15.76
C ASP A 202 19.05 -35.04 14.88
N PHE A 203 19.65 -35.27 13.71
CA PHE A 203 19.87 -34.22 12.72
C PHE A 203 18.54 -33.62 12.22
N PHE A 204 17.55 -34.45 11.89
CA PHE A 204 16.23 -33.96 11.48
C PHE A 204 15.50 -33.21 12.60
N LYS A 205 15.57 -33.68 13.85
CA LYS A 205 15.00 -32.95 14.99
C LYS A 205 15.66 -31.58 15.17
N PHE A 206 16.99 -31.52 15.07
CA PHE A 206 17.71 -30.25 15.11
C PHE A 206 17.27 -29.33 13.97
N GLN A 207 17.22 -29.84 12.74
CA GLN A 207 16.80 -29.09 11.56
C GLN A 207 15.38 -28.52 11.69
N VAL A 208 14.43 -29.30 12.20
CA VAL A 208 13.05 -28.83 12.43
C VAL A 208 13.02 -27.68 13.44
N ASN A 209 13.79 -27.77 14.52
CA ASN A 209 13.86 -26.69 15.51
C ASN A 209 14.57 -25.46 14.97
N ALA A 210 15.67 -25.64 14.23
CA ALA A 210 16.40 -24.58 13.57
C ALA A 210 15.51 -23.83 12.56
N SER A 211 14.72 -24.55 11.77
CA SER A 211 13.77 -24.00 10.81
C SER A 211 12.73 -23.11 11.49
N LYS A 212 12.16 -23.56 12.63
CA LYS A 212 11.24 -22.74 13.45
C LYS A 212 11.89 -21.47 13.98
N VAL A 213 13.13 -21.56 14.47
CA VAL A 213 13.87 -20.38 14.94
C VAL A 213 14.06 -19.37 13.82
N PHE A 214 14.42 -19.82 12.62
CA PHE A 214 14.55 -18.94 11.46
C PHE A 214 13.21 -18.31 11.05
N ASP A 215 12.12 -19.06 11.07
CA ASP A 215 10.79 -18.52 10.81
C ASP A 215 10.42 -17.43 11.82
N ASN A 216 10.69 -17.66 13.11
CA ASN A 216 10.47 -16.68 14.17
C ASN A 216 11.33 -15.43 13.98
N LEU A 217 12.61 -15.58 13.65
CA LEU A 217 13.51 -14.46 13.39
C LEU A 217 13.10 -13.68 12.14
N ASN A 218 12.70 -14.36 11.06
CA ASN A 218 12.22 -13.71 9.84
C ASN A 218 10.91 -12.96 10.08
N LYS A 219 9.98 -13.55 10.85
CA LYS A 219 8.77 -12.87 11.31
C LYS A 219 9.12 -11.63 12.13
N THR A 220 10.00 -11.76 13.12
CA THR A 220 10.48 -10.62 13.93
C THR A 220 11.08 -9.53 13.06
N ASN A 221 11.89 -9.89 12.06
CA ASN A 221 12.50 -8.97 11.10
C ASN A 221 11.45 -8.20 10.29
N LEU A 222 10.43 -8.89 9.77
CA LEU A 222 9.32 -8.28 9.03
C LEU A 222 8.45 -7.39 9.92
N ASP A 223 8.15 -7.82 11.15
CA ASP A 223 7.37 -7.05 12.11
C ASP A 223 8.08 -5.75 12.50
N GLN A 224 9.39 -5.80 12.75
CA GLN A 224 10.19 -4.60 13.06
C GLN A 224 10.33 -3.67 11.85
N LEU A 225 10.49 -4.22 10.64
CA LEU A 225 10.50 -3.41 9.41
C LEU A 225 9.14 -2.72 9.19
N ALA A 226 8.03 -3.41 9.45
CA ALA A 226 6.69 -2.83 9.36
C ALA A 226 6.49 -1.72 10.42
N TRP A 227 6.93 -1.95 11.65
CA TRP A 227 6.94 -0.95 12.71
C TRP A 227 7.72 0.31 12.29
N LEU A 228 8.95 0.15 11.80
CA LEU A 228 9.81 1.25 11.36
C LEU A 228 9.15 2.08 10.26
N ASN A 229 8.59 1.42 9.24
CA ASN A 229 7.86 2.12 8.17
C ASN A 229 6.65 2.90 8.71
N GLY A 230 5.92 2.33 9.68
CA GLY A 230 4.82 3.01 10.36
C GLY A 230 5.28 4.24 11.16
N ALA A 231 6.37 4.12 11.91
CA ALA A 231 6.95 5.21 12.69
C ALA A 231 7.44 6.35 11.80
N VAL A 232 8.19 6.04 10.73
CA VAL A 232 8.67 7.00 9.73
C VAL A 232 7.51 7.73 9.06
N LYS A 233 6.44 7.01 8.69
CA LYS A 233 5.25 7.62 8.10
C LYS A 233 4.62 8.64 9.05
N LYS A 234 4.48 8.29 10.34
CA LYS A 234 3.93 9.19 11.36
C LYS A 234 4.76 10.47 11.52
N GLU A 235 6.09 10.35 11.54
CA GLU A 235 6.98 11.51 11.62
C GLU A 235 6.90 12.41 10.39
N ARG A 236 6.80 11.83 9.18
CA ARG A 236 6.55 12.60 7.95
C ARG A 236 5.21 13.31 7.96
N GLU A 237 4.16 12.69 8.49
CA GLU A 237 2.85 13.34 8.62
C GLU A 237 2.91 14.57 9.53
N ALA A 238 3.69 14.52 10.61
CA ALA A 238 3.93 15.66 11.50
C ALA A 238 4.72 16.81 10.82
N LEU A 239 5.39 16.57 9.69
CA LEU A 239 6.05 17.63 8.91
C LEU A 239 5.10 18.38 7.97
N ARG A 240 3.84 17.94 7.81
CA ARG A 240 2.90 18.58 6.86
C ARG A 240 2.69 20.07 7.14
N ASP A 241 2.72 20.48 8.40
CA ASP A 241 2.54 21.89 8.78
C ASP A 241 3.68 22.79 8.24
N TYR A 242 4.86 22.20 8.04
CA TYR A 242 6.05 22.88 7.57
C TYR A 242 6.17 22.91 6.04
N VAL A 243 5.28 22.25 5.28
CA VAL A 243 5.30 22.26 3.80
C VAL A 243 5.24 23.69 3.27
N ASN A 244 4.43 24.51 3.92
CA ASN A 244 4.21 25.90 3.57
C ASN A 244 5.46 26.79 3.75
N VAL A 245 6.49 26.32 4.45
CA VAL A 245 7.74 27.08 4.70
C VAL A 245 8.96 26.40 4.07
N GLY A 246 8.73 25.52 3.09
CA GLY A 246 9.80 24.97 2.26
C GLY A 246 10.21 23.53 2.58
N ILE A 247 9.46 22.80 3.43
CA ILE A 247 9.67 21.34 3.55
C ILE A 247 9.00 20.62 2.39
N GLU A 248 9.81 20.07 1.50
CA GLU A 248 9.33 19.01 0.61
C GLU A 248 9.24 17.71 1.41
N VAL A 249 8.05 17.31 1.86
CA VAL A 249 7.89 16.07 2.66
C VAL A 249 8.44 14.83 1.94
N ASN A 250 8.52 14.88 0.61
CA ASN A 250 9.07 13.81 -0.23
C ASN A 250 10.60 13.87 -0.39
N SER A 251 11.28 14.94 0.04
CA SER A 251 12.76 15.02 -0.04
C SER A 251 13.45 14.12 0.98
N TYR A 252 12.73 13.67 2.02
CA TYR A 252 13.22 12.73 3.01
C TYR A 252 12.95 11.30 2.55
N SER A 253 13.62 10.86 1.49
CA SER A 253 13.57 9.45 1.11
C SER A 253 14.17 8.61 2.25
N PHE A 254 13.39 7.63 2.69
CA PHE A 254 13.81 6.67 3.72
C PHE A 254 13.48 5.31 3.16
N SER A 255 14.54 4.54 2.90
CA SER A 255 14.47 3.21 2.33
C SER A 255 15.25 2.30 3.27
N PRO A 256 14.60 1.78 4.32
CA PRO A 256 15.28 0.97 5.31
C PRO A 256 15.82 -0.29 4.64
N SER A 257 17.10 -0.57 4.89
CA SER A 257 17.68 -1.87 4.51
C SER A 257 17.16 -2.95 5.44
N LYS A 258 17.00 -4.17 4.91
CA LYS A 258 16.59 -5.33 5.70
C LYS A 258 17.75 -5.84 6.54
N PHE A 259 17.48 -6.21 7.79
CA PHE A 259 18.45 -6.93 8.60
C PHE A 259 18.76 -8.29 7.95
N VAL A 260 20.05 -8.62 7.83
CA VAL A 260 20.52 -9.91 7.31
C VAL A 260 20.74 -10.83 8.51
N ILE A 261 19.89 -11.86 8.63
CA ILE A 261 20.04 -12.86 9.68
C ILE A 261 21.36 -13.61 9.44
N PRO A 262 22.25 -13.70 10.44
CA PRO A 262 23.48 -14.49 10.33
C PRO A 262 23.21 -15.95 9.97
N GLN A 263 24.20 -16.61 9.38
CA GLN A 263 24.13 -18.06 9.17
C GLN A 263 24.06 -18.78 10.52
N LEU A 264 23.29 -19.87 10.56
CA LEU A 264 23.15 -20.70 11.76
C LEU A 264 24.21 -21.79 11.75
N GLU A 265 25.02 -21.84 12.81
CA GLU A 265 26.00 -22.90 12.99
C GLU A 265 25.33 -24.22 13.37
N ILE A 266 25.83 -25.32 12.83
CA ILE A 266 25.42 -26.66 13.17
C ILE A 266 25.71 -26.92 14.65
N LYS A 267 24.69 -27.38 15.40
CA LYS A 267 24.71 -27.59 16.86
C LYS A 267 24.84 -26.33 17.71
N GLN A 268 24.64 -25.15 17.13
CA GLN A 268 24.50 -23.95 17.93
C GLN A 268 23.34 -24.09 18.91
N ASP A 269 23.46 -23.48 20.08
CA ASP A 269 22.33 -23.31 21.00
C ASP A 269 21.27 -22.44 20.31
N LEU A 270 20.20 -23.10 19.85
CA LEU A 270 19.12 -22.48 19.10
C LEU A 270 18.39 -21.41 19.90
N VAL A 271 18.28 -21.57 21.22
CA VAL A 271 17.60 -20.60 22.09
C VAL A 271 18.46 -19.35 22.24
N ALA A 272 19.76 -19.53 22.48
CA ALA A 272 20.70 -18.42 22.54
C ALA A 272 20.80 -17.68 21.19
N PHE A 273 20.83 -18.43 20.08
CA PHE A 273 20.85 -17.87 18.73
C PHE A 273 19.59 -17.05 18.43
N GLU A 274 18.40 -17.60 18.71
CA GLU A 274 17.13 -16.89 18.53
C GLU A 274 17.08 -15.61 19.38
N SER A 275 17.43 -15.71 20.66
CA SER A 275 17.38 -14.57 21.58
C SER A 275 18.35 -13.46 21.16
N SER A 276 19.61 -13.81 20.86
CA SER A 276 20.63 -12.84 20.46
C SER A 276 20.29 -12.14 19.15
N ASN A 277 19.85 -12.91 18.13
CA ASN A 277 19.50 -12.32 16.84
C ASN A 277 18.18 -11.56 16.88
N GLY A 278 17.20 -11.99 17.69
CA GLY A 278 15.98 -11.23 17.93
C GLY A 278 16.27 -9.85 18.54
N ALA A 279 17.18 -9.79 19.51
CA ALA A 279 17.65 -8.53 20.08
C ALA A 279 18.40 -7.67 19.05
N ALA A 280 19.29 -8.27 18.26
CA ALA A 280 20.03 -7.57 17.21
C ALA A 280 19.12 -6.99 16.11
N ILE A 281 18.10 -7.73 15.67
CA ILE A 281 17.08 -7.26 14.72
C ILE A 281 16.40 -6.00 15.26
N LYS A 282 15.96 -6.03 16.52
CA LYS A 282 15.27 -4.90 17.13
C LYS A 282 16.19 -3.69 17.23
N GLN A 283 17.39 -3.87 17.77
CA GLN A 283 18.37 -2.79 17.91
C GLN A 283 18.69 -2.15 16.56
N TYR A 284 18.89 -2.96 15.51
CA TYR A 284 19.17 -2.47 14.17
C TYR A 284 18.10 -1.52 13.63
N TYR A 285 16.81 -1.86 13.78
CA TYR A 285 15.73 -1.01 13.31
C TYR A 285 15.48 0.19 14.23
N ASP A 286 15.69 0.04 15.55
CA ASP A 286 15.66 1.15 16.50
C ASP A 286 16.73 2.21 16.15
N ASP A 287 17.94 1.77 15.77
CA ASP A 287 19.03 2.67 15.38
C ASP A 287 18.74 3.38 14.06
N GLN A 288 18.22 2.67 13.04
CA GLN A 288 17.77 3.33 11.80
C GLN A 288 16.66 4.35 12.05
N TYR A 289 15.71 4.06 12.94
CA TYR A 289 14.68 5.02 13.32
C TYR A 289 15.29 6.24 14.01
N ARG A 290 16.24 6.04 14.93
CA ARG A 290 16.91 7.11 15.66
C ARG A 290 17.65 8.06 14.72
N ASP A 291 18.39 7.52 13.76
CA ASP A 291 19.12 8.31 12.76
C ASP A 291 18.17 9.13 11.90
N PHE A 292 17.07 8.51 11.43
CA PHE A 292 16.02 9.19 10.70
C PHE A 292 15.38 10.32 11.54
N ALA A 293 14.96 10.02 12.78
CA ALA A 293 14.32 10.99 13.67
C ALA A 293 15.26 12.16 14.02
N ALA A 294 16.56 11.89 14.21
CA ALA A 294 17.56 12.92 14.46
C ALA A 294 17.72 13.87 13.26
N SER A 295 17.77 13.32 12.03
CA SER A 295 17.82 14.14 10.81
C SER A 295 16.60 15.04 10.67
N LEU A 296 15.42 14.48 10.97
CA LEU A 296 14.15 15.18 10.88
C LEU A 296 14.01 16.30 11.94
N GLU A 297 14.45 16.05 13.16
CA GLU A 297 14.43 17.08 14.22
C GLU A 297 15.43 18.21 13.93
N ALA A 298 16.60 17.91 13.36
CA ALA A 298 17.57 18.92 12.95
C ALA A 298 16.95 19.90 11.92
N ASP A 299 16.21 19.38 10.94
CA ASP A 299 15.52 20.22 9.96
C ASP A 299 14.33 20.96 10.55
N ARG A 300 13.57 20.36 11.48
CA ARG A 300 12.53 21.08 12.24
C ARG A 300 13.10 22.26 12.99
N ILE A 301 14.22 22.08 13.72
CA ILE A 301 14.89 23.16 14.45
C ILE A 301 15.32 24.27 13.49
N LYS A 302 15.92 23.91 12.36
CA LYS A 302 16.38 24.85 11.33
C LYS A 302 15.24 25.67 10.72
N LEU A 303 14.07 25.06 10.51
CA LEU A 303 12.94 25.69 9.81
C LEU A 303 11.91 26.35 10.73
N ARG A 304 11.96 26.05 12.04
CA ARG A 304 11.08 26.65 13.06
C ARG A 304 11.01 28.18 12.99
N PRO A 305 12.11 28.93 12.85
CA PRO A 305 12.02 30.40 12.78
C PRO A 305 11.27 30.89 11.53
N ALA A 306 11.45 30.23 10.38
CA ALA A 306 10.75 30.57 9.15
C ALA A 306 9.25 30.25 9.25
N TYR A 307 8.91 29.14 9.91
CA TYR A 307 7.54 28.77 10.21
C TYR A 307 6.84 29.80 11.10
N GLU A 308 7.47 30.17 12.22
CA GLU A 308 6.96 31.18 13.15
C GLU A 308 6.82 32.56 12.48
N ALA A 309 7.75 32.93 11.60
CA ALA A 309 7.65 34.16 10.82
C ALA A 309 6.44 34.15 9.87
N LYS A 310 6.19 33.01 9.20
CA LYS A 310 5.02 32.86 8.32
C LYS A 310 3.71 32.90 9.10
N LEU A 311 3.63 32.28 10.29
CA LEU A 311 2.46 32.38 11.16
C LEU A 311 2.16 33.83 11.53
N LYS A 312 3.18 34.60 11.93
CA LYS A 312 3.02 36.04 12.23
C LYS A 312 2.53 36.84 11.02
N GLN A 313 3.00 36.51 9.80
CA GLN A 313 2.52 37.16 8.58
C GLN A 313 1.04 36.85 8.31
N ILE A 314 0.60 35.61 8.50
CA ILE A 314 -0.80 35.20 8.33
C ILE A 314 -1.70 35.93 9.35
N GLU A 315 -1.29 35.96 10.62
CA GLU A 315 -2.01 36.67 11.69
C GLU A 315 -2.11 38.18 11.41
N ALA A 316 -1.02 38.80 10.95
CA ALA A 316 -1.01 40.22 10.58
C ALA A 316 -1.95 40.50 9.40
N ALA A 317 -1.92 39.66 8.36
CA ALA A 317 -2.80 39.80 7.20
C ALA A 317 -4.28 39.60 7.57
N GLU A 318 -4.60 38.65 8.45
CA GLU A 318 -5.97 38.44 8.92
C GLU A 318 -6.48 39.63 9.75
N LYS A 319 -5.64 40.18 10.63
CA LYS A 319 -5.96 41.38 11.41
C LYS A 319 -6.20 42.59 10.51
N GLU A 320 -5.38 42.77 9.47
CA GLU A 320 -5.57 43.84 8.49
C GLU A 320 -6.88 43.66 7.72
N ARG A 321 -7.17 42.45 7.25
CA ARG A 321 -8.43 42.13 6.55
C ARG A 321 -9.65 42.46 7.42
N LEU A 322 -9.63 42.07 8.70
CA LEU A 322 -10.72 42.37 9.64
C LEU A 322 -10.84 43.88 9.89
N ALA A 323 -9.74 44.61 9.98
CA ALA A 323 -9.76 46.07 10.13
C ALA A 323 -10.36 46.76 8.89
N GLN A 324 -10.02 46.29 7.69
CA GLN A 324 -10.60 46.79 6.44
C GLN A 324 -12.12 46.51 6.37
N GLU A 325 -12.56 45.33 6.79
CA GLU A 325 -13.99 44.98 6.84
C GLU A 325 -14.76 45.88 7.82
N ILE A 326 -14.20 46.16 9.00
CA ILE A 326 -14.82 47.08 9.97
C ILE A 326 -14.93 48.50 9.41
N VAL A 327 -13.90 48.99 8.70
CA VAL A 327 -13.94 50.33 8.09
C VAL A 327 -14.97 50.38 6.96
N ALA A 328 -15.00 49.37 6.09
CA ALA A 328 -15.97 49.26 5.01
C ALA A 328 -17.41 49.23 5.54
N GLU A 329 -17.65 48.47 6.61
CA GLU A 329 -18.97 48.38 7.24
C GLU A 329 -19.40 49.70 7.90
N LYS A 330 -18.49 50.39 8.58
CA LYS A 330 -18.76 51.72 9.15
C LYS A 330 -19.14 52.73 8.08
N GLU A 331 -18.45 52.71 6.94
CA GLU A 331 -18.76 53.62 5.84
C GLU A 331 -20.10 53.26 5.19
N ARG A 332 -20.41 51.96 5.03
CA ARG A 332 -21.73 51.50 4.57
C ARG A 332 -22.86 52.01 5.45
N ILE A 333 -22.73 51.87 6.77
CA ILE A 333 -23.72 52.37 7.75
C ILE A 333 -23.85 53.89 7.67
N LYS A 334 -22.74 54.62 7.49
CA LYS A 334 -22.76 56.08 7.37
C LYS A 334 -23.49 56.53 6.10
N GLN A 335 -23.20 55.88 4.97
CA GLN A 335 -23.88 56.15 3.70
C GLN A 335 -25.38 55.85 3.79
N GLU A 336 -25.75 54.74 4.44
CA GLU A 336 -27.15 54.39 4.67
C GLU A 336 -27.86 55.45 5.54
N LYS A 337 -27.21 55.95 6.60
CA LYS A 337 -27.75 57.04 7.42
C LYS A 337 -27.93 58.33 6.63
N ILE A 338 -26.96 58.71 5.79
CA ILE A 338 -27.06 59.90 4.94
C ILE A 338 -28.20 59.74 3.93
N ALA A 339 -28.29 58.59 3.26
CA ALA A 339 -29.37 58.31 2.31
C ALA A 339 -30.76 58.33 2.97
N ASN A 340 -30.88 57.75 4.16
CA ASN A 340 -32.12 57.79 4.94
C ASN A 340 -32.49 59.20 5.38
N GLU A 341 -31.52 60.01 5.81
CA GLU A 341 -31.74 61.40 6.20
C GLU A 341 -32.17 62.26 5.00
N GLN A 342 -31.50 62.10 3.85
CA GLN A 342 -31.88 62.77 2.60
C GLN A 342 -33.30 62.39 2.18
N ARG A 343 -33.66 61.10 2.27
CA ARG A 343 -35.01 60.63 2.00
C ARG A 343 -36.03 61.28 2.94
N ARG A 344 -35.72 61.36 4.23
CA ARG A 344 -36.58 62.01 5.24
C ARG A 344 -36.79 63.50 4.94
N LEU A 345 -35.73 64.22 4.59
CA LEU A 345 -35.80 65.63 4.21
C LEU A 345 -36.56 65.85 2.90
N ALA A 346 -36.39 64.98 1.90
CA ALA A 346 -37.13 65.05 0.65
C ALA A 346 -38.64 64.85 0.89
N LEU A 347 -39.02 63.84 1.67
CA LEU A 347 -40.40 63.60 2.06
C LEU A 347 -41.00 64.78 2.85
N ALA A 348 -40.22 65.38 3.76
CA ALA A 348 -40.67 66.55 4.53
C ALA A 348 -40.86 67.80 3.64
N LYS A 349 -39.95 68.06 2.70
CA LYS A 349 -40.08 69.15 1.73
C LYS A 349 -41.31 68.97 0.85
N GLU A 350 -41.54 67.74 0.37
CA GLU A 350 -42.70 67.45 -0.45
C GLU A 350 -44.00 67.62 0.33
N ALA A 351 -44.04 67.16 1.58
CA ALA A 351 -45.19 67.36 2.46
C ALA A 351 -45.49 68.86 2.67
N ALA A 352 -44.46 69.69 2.90
CA ALA A 352 -44.61 71.13 3.07
C ALA A 352 -45.05 71.84 1.77
N ARG A 353 -44.56 71.38 0.61
CA ARG A 353 -44.97 71.86 -0.71
C ARG A 353 -46.45 71.57 -0.97
N LEU A 354 -46.87 70.33 -0.73
CA LEU A 354 -48.26 69.91 -0.85
C LEU A 354 -49.16 70.68 0.10
N GLU A 355 -48.74 70.92 1.34
CA GLU A 355 -49.50 71.72 2.30
C GLU A 355 -49.67 73.17 1.82
N SER A 356 -48.60 73.77 1.29
CA SER A 356 -48.64 75.13 0.75
C SER A 356 -49.56 75.24 -0.46
N PHE A 357 -49.45 74.32 -1.42
CA PHE A 357 -50.34 74.22 -2.58
C PHE A 357 -51.81 74.12 -2.16
N ARG A 358 -52.11 73.26 -1.18
CA ARG A 358 -53.47 73.06 -0.67
C ARG A 358 -54.05 74.32 -0.01
N LYS A 359 -53.20 75.16 0.60
CA LYS A 359 -53.60 76.44 1.21
C LYS A 359 -53.85 77.53 0.18
N THR A 360 -53.19 77.48 -0.98
CA THR A 360 -53.31 78.50 -2.03
C THR A 360 -54.37 78.19 -3.08
N LEU A 361 -55.00 77.01 -3.01
CA LEU A 361 -55.93 76.50 -4.02
C LEU A 361 -57.13 77.43 -4.25
N LYS A 362 -57.34 77.85 -5.51
CA LYS A 362 -58.48 78.68 -5.92
C LYS A 362 -59.34 78.00 -6.97
N VAL A 363 -60.58 78.47 -7.10
CA VAL A 363 -61.48 78.06 -8.20
C VAL A 363 -60.80 78.40 -9.54
N GLY A 364 -60.81 77.43 -10.45
CA GLY A 364 -60.16 77.51 -11.76
C GLY A 364 -58.72 77.00 -11.82
N GLU A 365 -58.05 76.74 -10.69
CA GLU A 365 -56.68 76.19 -10.69
C GLU A 365 -56.68 74.69 -11.01
N ASP A 366 -55.68 74.24 -11.77
CA ASP A 366 -55.54 72.85 -12.14
C ASP A 366 -55.00 71.98 -11.00
N THR A 367 -55.66 70.86 -10.76
CA THR A 367 -55.22 69.81 -9.83
C THR A 367 -54.80 68.56 -10.60
N PHE A 368 -54.31 67.54 -9.90
CA PHE A 368 -53.90 66.26 -10.50
C PHE A 368 -54.95 65.59 -11.40
N CYS A 369 -56.25 65.86 -11.20
CA CYS A 369 -57.34 65.27 -11.99
C CYS A 369 -58.16 66.25 -12.83
N GLY A 370 -57.84 67.55 -12.78
CA GLY A 370 -58.53 68.61 -13.52
C GLY A 370 -58.77 69.86 -12.66
N PRO A 371 -59.46 70.88 -13.20
CA PRO A 371 -59.59 72.18 -12.55
C PRO A 371 -60.54 72.17 -11.35
N VAL A 372 -60.29 73.04 -10.37
CA VAL A 372 -61.16 73.27 -9.23
C VAL A 372 -62.42 74.00 -9.66
N ILE A 373 -63.59 73.43 -9.39
CA ILE A 373 -64.90 74.05 -9.68
C ILE A 373 -65.38 74.85 -8.48
N GLU A 374 -65.23 74.31 -7.27
CA GLU A 374 -65.76 74.91 -6.05
C GLU A 374 -64.89 74.56 -4.83
N VAL A 375 -64.67 75.53 -3.94
CA VAL A 375 -63.91 75.32 -2.69
C VAL A 375 -64.82 75.56 -1.49
N LYS A 376 -65.06 74.50 -0.69
CA LYS A 376 -65.80 74.52 0.58
C LYS A 376 -65.00 73.80 1.65
N TYR A 377 -64.02 74.49 2.24
CA TYR A 377 -63.04 73.88 3.16
C TYR A 377 -63.71 73.01 4.25
N PRO A 378 -63.28 71.75 4.46
CA PRO A 378 -62.09 71.09 3.91
C PRO A 378 -62.34 70.31 2.60
N MET A 379 -63.47 70.48 1.93
CA MET A 379 -63.84 69.78 0.70
C MET A 379 -63.62 70.66 -0.54
N ILE A 380 -63.12 70.06 -1.61
CA ILE A 380 -62.80 70.74 -2.87
C ILE A 380 -63.45 69.94 -4.00
N LYS A 381 -64.28 70.60 -4.80
CA LYS A 381 -64.94 70.02 -5.95
C LYS A 381 -64.05 70.18 -7.17
N VAL A 382 -63.70 69.08 -7.81
CA VAL A 382 -62.76 69.04 -8.94
C VAL A 382 -63.46 68.44 -10.15
N ALA A 383 -63.25 69.05 -11.33
CA ALA A 383 -63.65 68.48 -12.62
C ALA A 383 -62.70 67.34 -12.99
N ILE A 384 -63.22 66.18 -13.39
CA ILE A 384 -62.41 65.03 -13.80
C ILE A 384 -62.16 65.14 -15.30
N SER A 385 -60.92 65.40 -15.70
CA SER A 385 -60.54 65.57 -17.11
C SER A 385 -60.79 64.35 -17.99
N ALA A 386 -60.82 63.14 -17.41
CA ALA A 386 -61.13 61.89 -18.08
C ALA A 386 -62.12 61.03 -17.24
N PRO A 387 -63.43 61.30 -17.30
CA PRO A 387 -64.41 60.55 -16.52
C PRO A 387 -64.56 59.12 -17.05
N LEU A 388 -64.73 58.17 -16.15
CA LEU A 388 -65.05 56.79 -16.53
C LEU A 388 -66.54 56.71 -16.93
N PRO A 389 -66.91 55.90 -17.94
CA PRO A 389 -68.31 55.68 -18.28
C PRO A 389 -69.13 55.25 -17.07
N GLY A 390 -70.23 55.96 -16.79
CA GLY A 390 -71.10 55.69 -15.64
C GLY A 390 -70.71 56.39 -14.32
N PHE A 391 -69.63 57.18 -14.31
CA PHE A 391 -69.26 58.02 -13.16
C PHE A 391 -69.49 59.50 -13.45
N ALA A 392 -69.72 60.28 -12.39
CA ALA A 392 -69.86 61.73 -12.52
C ALA A 392 -68.57 62.37 -13.06
N SER A 393 -68.70 63.44 -13.86
CA SER A 393 -67.57 64.23 -14.37
C SER A 393 -66.94 65.13 -13.32
N GLU A 394 -67.44 65.10 -12.07
CA GLU A 394 -67.01 65.94 -10.97
C GLU A 394 -67.00 65.13 -9.69
N THR A 395 -66.08 65.41 -8.77
CA THR A 395 -66.06 64.77 -7.46
C THR A 395 -65.59 65.71 -6.36
N TRP A 396 -66.07 65.46 -5.14
CA TRP A 396 -65.64 66.17 -3.95
C TRP A 396 -64.50 65.40 -3.29
N LEU A 397 -63.34 66.04 -3.19
CA LEU A 397 -62.15 65.50 -2.51
C LEU A 397 -61.91 66.27 -1.21
N LYS A 398 -61.35 65.60 -0.20
CA LYS A 398 -60.79 66.32 0.94
C LYS A 398 -59.55 67.09 0.48
N SER A 399 -59.30 68.28 1.03
CA SER A 399 -58.16 69.12 0.67
C SER A 399 -56.82 68.37 0.78
N ASN A 400 -56.66 67.47 1.76
CA ASN A 400 -55.46 66.63 1.92
C ASN A 400 -55.33 65.48 0.90
N GLN A 401 -56.33 65.26 0.05
CA GLN A 401 -56.32 64.31 -1.06
C GLN A 401 -56.14 65.01 -2.41
N VAL A 402 -56.10 66.35 -2.43
CA VAL A 402 -55.81 67.12 -3.64
C VAL A 402 -54.30 67.28 -3.78
N PHE A 403 -53.81 67.07 -5.00
CA PHE A 403 -52.40 67.15 -5.39
C PHE A 403 -52.25 68.10 -6.59
N PRO A 404 -51.05 68.70 -6.78
CA PRO A 404 -50.73 69.50 -7.97
C PRO A 404 -50.91 68.72 -9.28
N SER A 405 -51.18 69.42 -10.38
CA SER A 405 -51.45 68.84 -11.70
C SER A 405 -50.36 67.87 -12.19
N GLU A 406 -49.10 68.18 -11.92
CA GLU A 406 -47.92 67.36 -12.25
C GLU A 406 -47.91 65.94 -11.67
N TYR A 407 -48.72 65.67 -10.63
CA TYR A 407 -48.83 64.32 -10.06
C TYR A 407 -49.61 63.35 -10.96
N GLY A 408 -50.38 63.88 -11.91
CA GLY A 408 -51.25 63.14 -12.80
C GLY A 408 -52.39 62.41 -12.08
N CYS A 409 -53.44 62.06 -12.82
CA CYS A 409 -54.64 61.41 -12.27
C CYS A 409 -54.66 59.91 -12.56
N ARG A 410 -54.88 59.11 -11.51
CA ARG A 410 -55.36 57.74 -11.65
C ARG A 410 -56.79 57.67 -11.12
N ASN A 411 -57.74 57.35 -11.98
CA ASN A 411 -59.12 57.08 -11.60
C ASN A 411 -59.37 55.56 -11.66
N VAL A 412 -59.47 54.91 -10.49
CA VAL A 412 -59.81 53.48 -10.41
C VAL A 412 -61.19 53.36 -9.77
N ASN A 413 -62.21 53.05 -10.57
CA ASN A 413 -63.60 52.88 -10.13
C ASN A 413 -64.15 54.08 -9.34
N GLY A 414 -63.89 55.30 -9.80
CA GLY A 414 -64.35 56.53 -9.17
C GLY A 414 -63.50 56.99 -7.98
N LYS A 415 -62.48 56.23 -7.57
CA LYS A 415 -61.48 56.68 -6.59
C LYS A 415 -60.31 57.34 -7.30
N LEU A 416 -60.12 58.62 -7.02
CA LEU A 416 -59.02 59.41 -7.57
C LEU A 416 -57.78 59.29 -6.67
N SER A 417 -56.64 58.98 -7.26
CA SER A 417 -55.33 59.04 -6.62
C SER A 417 -54.29 59.59 -7.59
N PRO A 418 -53.20 60.22 -7.10
CA PRO A 418 -52.13 60.67 -7.99
C PRO A 418 -51.46 59.48 -8.70
N LEU A 419 -50.95 59.70 -9.91
CA LEU A 419 -50.19 58.67 -10.66
C LEU A 419 -48.80 58.45 -10.06
N HIS A 420 -48.16 59.51 -9.58
CA HIS A 420 -46.84 59.47 -8.95
C HIS A 420 -46.97 59.74 -7.45
N TYR A 421 -46.57 58.79 -6.60
CA TYR A 421 -46.37 59.01 -5.17
C TYR A 421 -44.87 59.08 -4.92
N PHE A 422 -44.39 60.15 -4.29
CA PHE A 422 -43.00 60.27 -3.85
C PHE A 422 -42.77 59.56 -2.51
#